data_AF-A0A953DYM1-F1
#
_entry.id   AF-A0A953DYM1-F1
#
_cell.length_a   1.000
_cell.length_b   1.000
_cell.length_c   1.000
_cell.angle_alpha   90.00
_cell.angle_beta   90.00
_cell.angle_gamma   90.00
#
_symmetry.space_group_name_H-M   'P 1'
#
loop_
_entity.id
_entity.type
_entity.pdbx_description
1 polymer ?
#
loop_
_entity_poly.entity_id
_entity_poly.type
_entity_poly.pdbx_seq_one_letter_code
_entity_poly.pdbx_strand_id
1 'polypeptide(L)'
;MKTDKDDTVAQIITLPRRFHGLGNVSMVSLLEGTGYFGLHDQISEDDIRKALLRCPECIREWVQYPEDKRTSSGWYITENDEGCYEVGNVTEGGDVQHRLVYDNQIDACAAFVKREIENIIPASAPRPRAKADQD
;
A
#
# COMPACT_ATOMS: atom_id res chain seq x y z
N MET A 1 -18.26 6.57 14.36
CA MET A 1 -18.44 6.73 12.91
C MET A 1 -18.22 5.37 12.28
N LYS A 2 -19.13 4.90 11.43
CA LYS A 2 -18.88 3.67 10.65
C LYS A 2 -17.86 4.07 9.60
N THR A 3 -16.60 3.66 9.76
CA THR A 3 -15.62 3.81 8.70
C THR A 3 -16.05 2.87 7.58
N ASP A 4 -16.49 3.45 6.47
CA ASP A 4 -16.89 2.70 5.30
C ASP A 4 -15.63 2.20 4.58
N LYS A 5 -15.72 1.02 3.94
CA LYS A 5 -14.60 0.43 3.21
C LYS A 5 -14.03 1.42 2.18
N ASP A 6 -14.90 2.12 1.45
CA ASP A 6 -14.48 3.13 0.46
C ASP A 6 -13.75 4.31 1.12
N ASP A 7 -14.17 4.73 2.33
CA ASP A 7 -13.48 5.78 3.07
C ASP A 7 -12.09 5.31 3.51
N THR A 8 -11.96 4.12 4.09
CA THR A 8 -10.64 3.57 4.45
C THR A 8 -9.72 3.51 3.24
N VAL A 9 -10.19 3.01 2.10
CA VAL A 9 -9.38 2.95 0.87
C VAL A 9 -9.00 4.35 0.38
N ALA A 10 -9.92 5.31 0.41
CA ALA A 10 -9.63 6.70 0.05
C ALA A 10 -8.56 7.33 0.97
N GLN A 11 -8.59 6.99 2.27
CA GLN A 11 -7.58 7.43 3.23
C GLN A 11 -6.23 6.78 2.92
N ILE A 12 -6.20 5.47 2.61
CA ILE A 12 -4.99 4.73 2.24
C ILE A 12 -4.31 5.36 1.03
N ILE A 13 -5.05 5.65 -0.05
CA ILE A 13 -4.43 6.21 -1.26
C ILE A 13 -3.84 7.61 -1.02
N THR A 14 -4.26 8.32 0.03
CA THR A 14 -3.71 9.65 0.41
C THR A 14 -2.65 9.59 1.53
N LEU A 15 -2.25 8.40 1.97
CA LEU A 15 -1.22 8.21 3.00
C LEU A 15 0.12 8.89 2.69
N PRO A 16 0.74 8.70 1.51
CA PRO A 16 2.03 9.33 1.21
C PRO A 16 1.95 10.85 1.35
N ARG A 17 0.87 11.47 0.89
CA ARG A 17 0.61 12.91 1.07
C ARG A 17 0.63 13.34 2.52
N ARG A 18 -0.04 12.57 3.39
CA ARG A 18 -0.11 12.85 4.82
C ARG A 18 1.22 12.62 5.51
N PHE A 19 1.94 11.59 5.12
CA PHE A 19 3.27 11.28 5.63
C PHE A 19 4.23 12.44 5.36
N HIS A 20 4.28 12.93 4.11
CA HIS A 20 5.05 14.11 3.74
C HIS A 20 4.59 15.38 4.45
N GLY A 21 3.28 15.60 4.59
CA GLY A 21 2.73 16.81 5.20
C GLY A 21 2.88 16.90 6.72
N LEU A 22 2.89 15.75 7.41
CA LEU A 22 2.95 15.69 8.87
C LEU A 22 4.38 15.52 9.40
N GLY A 23 5.29 14.90 8.63
CA GLY A 23 6.75 14.84 8.85
C GLY A 23 7.24 14.11 10.11
N ASN A 24 6.43 14.03 11.16
CA ASN A 24 6.78 13.46 12.47
C ASN A 24 5.85 12.30 12.86
N VAL A 25 5.23 11.65 11.87
CA VAL A 25 4.32 10.52 12.05
C VAL A 25 4.82 9.33 11.27
N SER A 26 4.71 8.13 11.84
CA SER A 26 5.04 6.89 11.15
C SER A 26 3.91 6.49 10.20
N MET A 27 4.24 5.91 9.05
CA MET A 27 3.25 5.38 8.10
C MET A 27 2.27 4.40 8.77
N VAL A 28 2.76 3.59 9.71
CA VAL A 28 1.96 2.66 10.53
C VAL A 28 0.90 3.39 11.35
N SER A 29 1.25 4.50 12.00
CA SER A 29 0.30 5.28 12.81
C SER A 29 -0.76 5.97 11.94
N LEU A 30 -0.38 6.42 10.74
CA LEU A 30 -1.34 6.95 9.77
C LEU A 30 -2.31 5.87 9.30
N LEU A 31 -1.78 4.68 8.97
CA LEU A 31 -2.57 3.52 8.55
C LEU A 31 -3.52 3.05 9.65
N GLU A 32 -3.07 2.98 10.89
CA GLU A 32 -3.91 2.65 12.06
C GLU A 32 -5.08 3.64 12.18
N GLY A 33 -4.80 4.94 12.02
CA GLY A 33 -5.82 6.00 12.04
C GLY A 33 -6.88 5.89 10.94
N THR A 34 -6.60 5.18 9.84
CA THR A 34 -7.60 4.93 8.77
C THR A 34 -8.61 3.83 9.12
N GLY A 35 -8.34 3.03 10.15
CA GLY A 35 -9.12 1.84 10.47
C GLY A 35 -8.78 0.61 9.62
N TYR A 36 -7.76 0.69 8.76
CA TYR A 36 -7.36 -0.42 7.88
C TYR A 36 -7.07 -1.71 8.64
N PHE A 37 -6.47 -1.67 9.84
CA PHE A 37 -6.15 -2.88 10.61
C PHE A 37 -7.38 -3.78 10.86
N GLY A 38 -8.57 -3.21 11.03
CA GLY A 38 -9.80 -3.98 11.19
C GLY A 38 -10.43 -4.45 9.87
N LEU A 39 -10.05 -3.85 8.75
CA LEU A 39 -10.64 -4.06 7.42
C LEU A 39 -9.66 -4.66 6.39
N HIS A 40 -8.42 -4.97 6.79
CA HIS A 40 -7.35 -5.35 5.85
C HIS A 40 -7.69 -6.61 5.04
N ASP A 41 -8.44 -7.55 5.61
CA ASP A 41 -8.96 -8.75 4.94
C ASP A 41 -10.09 -8.43 3.94
N GLN A 42 -10.86 -7.37 4.21
CA GLN A 42 -11.97 -6.95 3.36
C GLN A 42 -11.52 -6.07 2.19
N ILE A 43 -10.37 -5.39 2.31
CA ILE A 43 -9.83 -4.48 1.31
C ILE A 43 -8.91 -5.25 0.38
N SER A 44 -9.33 -5.41 -0.87
CA SER A 44 -8.56 -6.08 -1.91
C SER A 44 -7.75 -5.09 -2.75
N GLU A 45 -6.80 -5.60 -3.51
CA GLU A 45 -6.05 -4.81 -4.51
C GLU A 45 -7.00 -4.13 -5.51
N ASP A 46 -8.09 -4.79 -5.90
CA ASP A 46 -9.13 -4.23 -6.77
C ASP A 46 -9.83 -2.99 -6.18
N ASP A 47 -10.07 -2.96 -4.86
CA ASP A 47 -10.66 -1.80 -4.20
C ASP A 47 -9.69 -0.60 -4.25
N ILE A 48 -8.41 -0.85 -3.97
CA ILE A 48 -7.36 0.16 -4.05
C ILE A 48 -7.25 0.67 -5.50
N ARG A 49 -7.24 -0.23 -6.49
CA ARG A 49 -7.24 0.12 -7.91
C ARG A 49 -8.41 1.03 -8.28
N LYS A 50 -9.63 0.69 -7.84
CA LYS A 50 -10.83 1.51 -8.08
C LYS A 50 -10.72 2.91 -7.47
N ALA A 51 -10.13 3.04 -6.29
CA ALA A 51 -9.90 4.32 -5.67
C ALA A 51 -8.80 5.14 -6.39
N LEU A 52 -7.71 4.49 -6.79
CA LEU A 52 -6.64 5.10 -7.58
C LEU A 52 -7.14 5.61 -8.94
N LEU A 53 -8.05 4.88 -9.60
CA LEU A 53 -8.72 5.33 -10.83
C LEU A 53 -9.46 6.67 -10.65
N ARG A 54 -9.95 6.96 -9.45
CA ARG A 54 -10.62 8.23 -9.11
C ARG A 54 -9.65 9.32 -8.66
N CYS A 55 -8.40 8.98 -8.36
CA CYS A 55 -7.37 9.90 -7.90
C CYS A 55 -6.01 9.58 -8.57
N PRO A 56 -5.80 10.00 -9.83
CA PRO A 56 -4.53 9.78 -10.52
C PRO A 56 -3.36 10.52 -9.89
N GLU A 57 -3.61 11.62 -9.16
CA GLU A 57 -2.60 12.32 -8.37
C GLU A 57 -2.04 11.43 -7.26
N CYS A 58 -2.91 10.66 -6.60
CA CYS A 58 -2.53 9.72 -5.55
C CYS A 58 -1.56 8.65 -6.07
N ILE A 59 -1.72 8.22 -7.33
CA ILE A 59 -0.79 7.25 -7.97
C ILE A 59 0.63 7.82 -8.00
N ARG A 60 0.77 9.09 -8.42
CA ARG A 60 2.08 9.75 -8.49
C ARG A 60 2.73 9.85 -7.11
N GLU A 61 1.95 10.20 -6.08
CA GLU A 61 2.46 10.28 -4.71
C GLU A 61 2.96 8.92 -4.20
N TRP A 62 2.25 7.83 -4.53
CA TRP A 62 2.69 6.48 -4.17
C TRP A 62 3.92 6.02 -4.95
N VAL A 63 4.06 6.39 -6.22
CA VAL A 63 5.24 6.07 -7.02
C VAL A 63 6.49 6.80 -6.49
N GLN A 64 6.35 8.03 -6.00
CA GLN A 64 7.46 8.81 -5.45
C GLN A 64 7.82 8.44 -4.00
N TYR A 65 6.87 7.91 -3.23
CA TYR A 65 7.08 7.52 -1.83
C TYR A 65 8.32 6.62 -1.59
N PRO A 66 8.55 5.51 -2.33
CA PRO A 66 9.72 4.67 -2.10
C PRO A 66 11.06 5.37 -2.41
N GLU A 67 11.08 6.38 -3.28
CA GLU A 67 12.29 7.17 -3.55
C GLU A 67 12.64 8.11 -2.39
N ASP A 68 11.62 8.67 -1.73
CA ASP A 68 11.79 9.54 -0.57
C ASP A 68 12.17 8.75 0.69
N LYS A 69 11.61 7.54 0.80
CA LYS A 69 11.97 6.55 1.80
C LYS A 69 13.38 6.05 1.49
N ARG A 70 14.40 6.79 1.98
CA ARG A 70 15.84 6.42 1.92
C ARG A 70 16.18 5.18 2.75
N THR A 71 15.44 4.11 2.56
CA THR A 71 15.65 2.79 3.17
C THR A 71 16.21 1.86 2.12
N SER A 72 17.32 1.20 2.46
CA SER A 72 17.97 0.20 1.61
C SER A 72 17.15 -1.08 1.40
N SER A 73 15.92 -1.12 1.92
CA SER A 73 15.01 -2.27 1.88
C SER A 73 13.55 -1.81 1.91
N GLY A 74 12.66 -2.60 1.29
CA GLY A 74 11.23 -2.31 1.18
C GLY A 74 10.66 -2.62 -0.20
N TRP A 75 9.37 -2.37 -0.37
CA TRP A 75 8.75 -2.47 -1.69
C TRP A 75 9.16 -1.27 -2.56
N TYR A 76 9.32 -1.50 -3.86
CA TYR A 76 9.53 -0.48 -4.87
C TYR A 76 8.56 -0.66 -6.03
N ILE A 77 8.34 0.43 -6.76
CA ILE A 77 7.63 0.45 -8.03
C ILE A 77 8.44 1.29 -9.01
N THR A 78 8.73 0.75 -10.19
CA THR A 78 9.46 1.44 -11.26
C THR A 78 8.86 1.13 -12.62
N GLU A 79 8.98 2.05 -13.55
CA GLU A 79 8.74 1.77 -14.97
C GLU A 79 9.98 1.11 -15.57
N ASN A 80 9.77 0.10 -16.42
CA ASN A 80 10.80 -0.56 -17.22
C ASN A 80 10.86 0.06 -18.62
N ASP A 81 11.95 -0.17 -19.35
CA ASP A 81 12.20 0.34 -20.72
C ASP A 81 11.09 0.00 -21.74
N GLU A 82 10.31 -1.06 -21.48
CA GLU A 82 9.20 -1.50 -22.33
C GLU A 82 7.88 -0.72 -22.08
N GLY A 83 7.88 0.24 -21.15
CA GLY A 83 6.68 0.96 -20.72
C GLY A 83 5.78 0.18 -19.75
N CYS A 84 6.26 -0.97 -19.26
CA CYS A 84 5.60 -1.75 -18.21
C CYS A 84 6.06 -1.30 -16.82
N TYR A 85 5.24 -1.58 -15.81
CA TYR A 85 5.55 -1.25 -14.42
C TYR A 85 5.93 -2.49 -13.64
N GLU A 86 7.04 -2.41 -12.93
CA GLU A 86 7.54 -3.47 -12.08
C GLU A 86 7.40 -3.11 -10.62
N VAL A 87 6.89 -4.06 -9.83
CA VAL A 87 6.81 -3.99 -8.38
C VAL A 87 7.65 -5.11 -7.79
N GLY A 88 8.56 -4.79 -6.88
CA GLY A 88 9.40 -5.78 -6.20
C GLY A 88 9.69 -5.38 -4.76
N ASN A 89 10.27 -6.29 -4.00
CA ASN A 89 10.69 -6.05 -2.63
C ASN A 89 12.22 -6.22 -2.53
N VAL A 90 12.93 -5.14 -2.19
CA VAL A 90 14.35 -5.19 -1.88
C VAL A 90 14.51 -5.58 -0.42
N THR A 91 15.22 -6.67 -0.17
CA THR A 91 15.60 -7.06 1.20
C THR A 91 16.81 -6.28 1.68
N GLU A 92 17.09 -6.30 2.99
CA GLU A 92 18.27 -5.62 3.56
C GLU A 92 19.60 -6.10 2.95
N GLY A 93 19.64 -7.31 2.39
CA GLY A 93 20.80 -7.85 1.66
C GLY A 93 20.97 -7.34 0.22
N GLY A 94 20.01 -6.55 -0.29
CA GLY A 94 19.99 -6.07 -1.68
C GLY A 94 19.36 -7.05 -2.68
N ASP A 95 18.93 -8.23 -2.22
CA ASP A 95 18.19 -9.17 -3.06
C ASP A 95 16.76 -8.68 -3.32
N VAL A 96 16.34 -8.77 -4.58
CA VAL A 96 14.97 -8.48 -5.02
C VAL A 96 14.12 -9.75 -4.93
N GLN A 97 13.05 -9.69 -4.14
CA GLN A 97 12.04 -10.73 -4.03
C GLN A 97 10.68 -10.25 -4.52
N HIS A 98 9.79 -11.19 -4.82
CA HIS A 98 8.40 -10.92 -5.21
C HIS A 98 8.25 -9.92 -6.38
N ARG A 99 9.17 -9.98 -7.35
CA ARG A 99 9.16 -9.18 -8.57
C ARG A 99 7.95 -9.56 -9.42
N LEU A 100 7.10 -8.57 -9.71
CA LEU A 100 5.90 -8.69 -10.52
C LEU A 100 5.88 -7.56 -11.54
N VAL A 101 5.50 -7.88 -12.78
CA VAL A 101 5.41 -6.92 -13.87
C VAL A 101 3.94 -6.75 -14.24
N TYR A 102 3.54 -5.51 -14.47
CA TYR A 102 2.19 -5.08 -14.82
C TYR A 102 2.24 -4.19 -16.05
N ASP A 103 1.27 -4.32 -16.95
CA ASP A 103 1.16 -3.46 -18.13
C ASP A 103 0.67 -2.03 -17.81
N ASN A 104 0.08 -1.84 -16.62
CA ASN A 104 -0.55 -0.57 -16.25
C ASN A 104 -0.02 -0.05 -14.92
N GLN A 105 0.24 1.27 -14.87
CA GLN A 105 0.68 1.96 -13.65
C GLN A 105 -0.30 1.77 -12.49
N ILE A 106 -1.60 1.75 -12.80
CA ILE A 106 -2.66 1.66 -11.80
C ILE A 106 -2.65 0.31 -11.10
N ASP A 107 -2.52 -0.77 -11.87
CA ASP A 107 -2.43 -2.14 -11.34
C ASP A 107 -1.15 -2.31 -10.53
N ALA A 108 -0.01 -1.86 -11.04
CA ALA A 108 1.25 -1.86 -10.31
C ALA A 108 1.16 -1.05 -9.00
N CYS A 109 0.59 0.15 -9.05
CA CYS A 109 0.43 0.99 -7.88
C CYS A 109 -0.52 0.35 -6.86
N ALA A 110 -1.65 -0.22 -7.27
CA ALA A 110 -2.56 -0.91 -6.36
C ALA A 110 -1.89 -2.10 -5.66
N ALA A 111 -1.15 -2.90 -6.44
CA ALA A 111 -0.37 -4.02 -5.96
C ALA A 111 0.73 -3.59 -4.97
N PHE A 112 1.46 -2.52 -5.30
CA PHE A 112 2.49 -1.93 -4.47
C PHE A 112 1.91 -1.42 -3.15
N VAL A 113 0.85 -0.61 -3.20
CA VAL A 113 0.17 -0.04 -2.03
C VAL A 113 -0.25 -1.15 -1.07
N LYS A 114 -0.96 -2.18 -1.56
CA LYS A 114 -1.40 -3.30 -0.73
C LYS A 114 -0.22 -3.98 -0.05
N ARG A 115 0.85 -4.26 -0.79
CA ARG A 115 2.02 -4.96 -0.25
C ARG A 115 2.80 -4.11 0.75
N GLU A 116 2.96 -2.83 0.49
CA GLU A 116 3.65 -1.91 1.39
C GLU A 116 2.88 -1.74 2.70
N ILE A 117 1.55 -1.55 2.66
CA ILE A 117 0.75 -1.42 3.88
C ILE A 117 0.71 -2.74 4.67
N GLU A 118 0.64 -3.90 4.01
CA GLU A 118 0.72 -5.20 4.68
C GLU A 118 2.12 -5.45 5.29
N ASN A 119 3.18 -4.96 4.65
CA ASN A 119 4.55 -5.11 5.13
C ASN A 119 4.84 -4.27 6.38
N ILE A 120 4.19 -3.12 6.53
CA ILE A 120 4.35 -2.25 7.71
C ILE A 120 3.35 -2.56 8.83
N ILE A 121 2.32 -3.39 8.57
CA ILE A 121 1.41 -3.84 9.63
C ILE A 121 2.23 -4.64 10.66
N PRO A 122 2.23 -4.22 11.94
CA PRO A 122 2.91 -4.99 12.96
C PRO A 122 2.23 -6.34 13.14
N ALA A 123 2.98 -7.40 13.40
CA ALA A 123 2.44 -8.76 13.60
C ALA A 123 1.40 -8.84 14.73
N SER A 124 1.42 -7.86 15.64
CA SER A 124 0.50 -7.68 16.78
C SER A 124 -0.74 -6.83 16.47
N ALA A 125 -0.91 -6.34 15.23
CA ALA A 125 -2.13 -5.63 14.83
C ALA A 125 -3.35 -6.55 15.00
N PRO A 126 -4.52 -6.00 15.36
CA PRO A 126 -5.74 -6.77 15.53
C PRO A 126 -6.16 -7.36 14.18
N ARG A 127 -5.72 -8.58 13.89
CA ARG A 127 -6.22 -9.32 12.73
C ARG A 127 -7.67 -9.67 13.02
N PRO A 128 -8.58 -9.53 12.04
CA PRO A 128 -9.90 -10.11 12.17
C PRO A 128 -9.70 -11.58 12.50
N ARG A 129 -10.28 -12.01 13.63
CA ARG A 129 -10.34 -13.44 13.97
C ARG A 129 -10.89 -14.12 12.73
N ALA A 130 -10.07 -14.98 12.10
CA ALA A 130 -10.56 -15.90 11.09
C ALA A 130 -11.83 -16.51 11.68
N LYS A 131 -12.97 -16.35 11.00
CA LYS A 131 -14.19 -17.04 11.40
C LYS A 131 -13.80 -18.51 11.40
N ALA A 132 -13.64 -19.08 12.59
CA ALA A 132 -13.58 -20.51 12.75
C ALA A 132 -14.88 -21.02 12.14
N ASP A 133 -14.73 -21.72 11.04
CA ASP A 133 -15.72 -22.54 10.39
C ASP A 133 -16.46 -23.32 11.49
N GLN A 134 -17.75 -23.03 11.66
CA GLN A 134 -18.63 -23.77 12.54
C GLN A 134 -19.43 -24.71 11.62
N ASP A 135 -18.99 -25.96 11.56
CA ASP A 135 -19.82 -27.13 11.23
C ASP A 135 -20.00 -27.96 12.51
#